data_AF-X0TZI3-F1
#
_entry.id   AF-X0TZI3-F1
#
_cell.length_a   1.000
_cell.length_b   1.000
_cell.length_c   1.000
_cell.angle_alpha   90.00
_cell.angle_beta   90.00
_cell.angle_gamma   90.00
#
_symmetry.space_group_name_H-M   'P 1'
#
loop_
_entity.id
_entity.type
_entity.pdbx_description
1 polymer ?
#
loop_
_entity_poly.entity_id
_entity_poly.type
_entity_poly.pdbx_seq_one_letter_code
_entity_poly.pdbx_strand_id
1 'polypeptide(L)'
;MHLRPRLRKSLGVKITTNTFYIRATALAVKKYPLMVGKINGDKIKIAEDINVGFAVSASYGLVVPVIKNADQKSLPELAKLENQLTQKAHSRTLTFDDIQGETIALSNLGSFDIDSFIGIIPPPASTIISVGNPIEEVVVRKG
;
A
#
# COMPACT_ATOMS: atom_id res chain seq x y z
N MET A 1 -7.44 -18.14 -4.10
CA MET A 1 -7.50 -17.20 -2.95
C MET A 1 -8.87 -17.31 -2.23
N HIS A 2 -9.07 -18.32 -1.35
CA HIS A 2 -10.38 -18.59 -0.72
C HIS A 2 -10.68 -17.77 0.55
N LEU A 3 -9.69 -17.04 1.08
CA LEU A 3 -9.83 -16.27 2.31
C LEU A 3 -10.69 -15.00 2.12
N ARG A 4 -10.52 -14.31 0.99
CA ARG A 4 -11.14 -13.01 0.71
C ARG A 4 -12.68 -13.05 0.68
N PRO A 5 -13.34 -14.02 0.03
CA PRO A 5 -14.80 -14.14 0.08
C PRO A 5 -15.35 -14.40 1.48
N ARG A 6 -14.66 -15.22 2.29
CA ARG A 6 -15.05 -15.50 3.68
C ARG A 6 -14.92 -14.27 4.56
N LEU A 7 -13.79 -13.57 4.46
CA LEU A 7 -13.53 -12.33 5.20
C LEU A 7 -14.51 -11.22 4.84
N ARG A 8 -14.87 -11.09 3.56
CA ARG A 8 -15.90 -10.13 3.14
C ARG A 8 -17.25 -10.42 3.81
N LYS A 9 -17.65 -11.69 3.89
CA LYS A 9 -18.90 -12.12 4.54
C LYS A 9 -18.86 -11.87 6.05
N SER A 10 -17.75 -12.14 6.73
CA SER A 10 -17.65 -12.00 8.19
C SER A 10 -17.44 -10.56 8.66
N LEU A 11 -16.70 -9.74 7.90
CA LEU A 11 -16.29 -8.39 8.32
C LEU A 11 -17.18 -7.28 7.75
N GLY A 12 -18.11 -7.61 6.85
CA GLY A 12 -19.03 -6.64 6.23
C GLY A 12 -18.37 -5.59 5.34
N VAL A 13 -17.08 -5.78 5.00
CA VAL A 13 -16.29 -4.84 4.19
C VAL A 13 -15.65 -5.59 3.03
N LYS A 14 -15.64 -4.96 1.84
CA LYS A 14 -14.92 -5.49 0.68
C LYS A 14 -13.42 -5.29 0.88
N ILE A 15 -12.70 -6.35 1.22
CA ILE A 15 -11.24 -6.36 1.32
C ILE A 15 -10.66 -6.65 -0.05
N THR A 16 -9.75 -5.80 -0.53
CA THR A 16 -9.02 -5.99 -1.80
C THR A 16 -7.73 -6.77 -1.55
N THR A 17 -7.07 -7.26 -2.60
CA THR A 17 -5.72 -7.80 -2.46
C THR A 17 -4.74 -6.71 -2.02
N ASN A 18 -4.95 -5.47 -2.48
CA ASN A 18 -4.13 -4.32 -2.13
C ASN A 18 -4.21 -3.98 -0.63
N THR A 19 -5.36 -4.16 0.03
CA THR A 19 -5.47 -4.05 1.50
C THR A 19 -4.50 -4.99 2.23
N PHE A 20 -4.34 -6.23 1.73
CA PHE A 20 -3.39 -7.18 2.32
C PHE A 20 -1.95 -6.73 2.12
N TYR A 21 -1.61 -6.18 0.96
CA TYR A 21 -0.28 -5.63 0.70
C TYR A 21 0.00 -4.45 1.63
N ILE A 22 -0.92 -3.49 1.78
CA ILE A 22 -0.79 -2.37 2.72
C ILE A 22 -0.52 -2.89 4.14
N ARG A 23 -1.31 -3.86 4.62
CA ARG A 23 -1.15 -4.45 5.96
C ARG A 23 0.20 -5.16 6.10
N ALA A 24 0.59 -5.96 5.12
CA ALA A 24 1.86 -6.69 5.13
C ALA A 24 3.06 -5.72 5.12
N THR A 25 3.02 -4.70 4.28
CA THR A 25 4.02 -3.63 4.21
C THR A 25 4.17 -2.92 5.55
N ALA A 26 3.06 -2.49 6.16
CA ALA A 26 3.10 -1.80 7.44
C ALA A 26 3.71 -2.68 8.56
N LEU A 27 3.35 -3.96 8.61
CA LEU A 27 3.92 -4.91 9.57
C LEU A 27 5.41 -5.20 9.29
N ALA A 28 5.81 -5.27 8.01
CA ALA A 28 7.20 -5.45 7.62
C ALA A 28 8.06 -4.25 8.04
N VAL A 29 7.60 -3.02 7.78
CA VAL A 29 8.28 -1.79 8.22
C VAL A 29 8.39 -1.74 9.74
N LYS A 30 7.33 -2.12 10.47
CA LYS A 30 7.37 -2.19 11.94
C LYS A 30 8.47 -3.13 12.45
N LYS A 31 8.69 -4.25 11.75
CA LYS A 31 9.75 -5.21 12.07
C LYS A 31 11.13 -4.73 11.60
N TYR A 32 11.19 -3.99 10.49
CA TYR A 32 12.42 -3.52 9.85
C TYR A 32 12.38 -2.00 9.60
N PRO A 33 12.52 -1.18 10.66
CA PRO A 33 12.30 0.27 10.59
C PRO A 33 13.27 1.02 9.67
N LEU A 34 14.44 0.45 9.36
CA LEU A 34 15.38 1.02 8.38
C LEU A 34 14.77 1.18 6.98
N MET A 35 13.72 0.42 6.64
CA MET A 35 13.00 0.57 5.36
C MET A 35 12.37 1.95 5.17
N VAL A 36 12.08 2.67 6.25
CA VAL A 36 11.57 4.06 6.20
C VAL A 36 12.60 5.07 6.71
N GLY A 37 13.88 4.67 6.72
CA GLY A 37 14.99 5.56 7.04
C GLY A 37 15.28 6.52 5.90
N LYS A 38 15.53 7.78 6.24
CA LYS A 38 15.90 8.85 5.31
C LYS A 38 17.29 9.36 5.66
N ILE A 39 18.11 9.62 4.66
CA ILE A 39 19.42 10.25 4.85
C ILE A 39 19.18 11.70 5.25
N ASN A 40 19.81 12.12 6.35
CA ASN A 40 19.80 13.48 6.86
C ASN A 40 21.23 13.88 7.22
N GLY A 41 21.94 14.43 6.22
CA GLY A 41 23.40 14.61 6.28
C GLY A 41 24.08 13.27 6.54
N ASP A 42 24.77 13.17 7.67
CA ASP A 42 25.60 12.03 8.03
C ASP A 42 24.85 10.97 8.84
N LYS A 43 23.53 11.15 9.05
CA LYS A 43 22.69 10.30 9.88
C LYS A 43 21.50 9.76 9.10
N ILE A 44 21.00 8.61 9.53
CA ILE A 44 19.71 8.09 9.06
C ILE A 44 18.64 8.49 10.07
N LYS A 45 17.64 9.24 9.63
CA LYS A 45 16.44 9.55 10.41
C LYS A 45 15.34 8.55 10.06
N ILE A 46 14.88 7.78 11.05
CA ILE A 46 13.76 6.86 10.91
C ILE A 46 12.45 7.63 11.12
N ALA A 47 11.44 7.36 10.29
CA ALA A 47 10.11 7.91 10.51
C ALA A 47 9.46 7.33 11.78
N GLU A 48 8.79 8.18 12.55
CA GLU A 48 8.11 7.77 13.80
C GLU A 48 6.81 7.02 13.50
N ASP A 49 6.07 7.48 12.48
CA ASP A 49 4.82 6.89 12.03
C ASP A 49 5.03 5.99 10.80
N ILE A 50 4.22 4.94 10.68
CA ILE A 50 4.20 4.07 9.50
C ILE A 50 3.00 4.46 8.63
N ASN A 51 3.25 5.40 7.71
CA ASN A 51 2.27 5.92 6.78
C ASN A 51 2.51 5.31 5.39
N VAL A 52 1.55 4.53 4.92
CA VAL A 52 1.64 3.83 3.63
C VAL A 52 0.90 4.65 2.57
N GLY A 53 1.66 5.23 1.65
CA GLY A 53 1.10 5.79 0.43
C GLY A 53 0.80 4.67 -0.56
N PHE A 54 -0.31 4.78 -1.29
CA PHE A 54 -0.64 3.81 -2.34
C PHE A 54 -1.06 4.50 -3.63
N ALA A 55 -0.49 4.05 -4.73
CA ALA A 55 -0.74 4.61 -6.06
C ALA A 55 -2.18 4.35 -6.53
N VAL A 56 -2.88 5.41 -6.94
CA VAL A 56 -4.20 5.36 -7.56
C VAL A 56 -4.16 6.06 -8.92
N SER A 57 -4.55 5.34 -9.97
CA SER A 57 -4.74 5.91 -11.30
C SER A 57 -6.07 6.64 -11.37
N ALA A 58 -6.06 7.97 -11.37
CA ALA A 58 -7.25 8.80 -11.53
C ALA A 58 -7.32 9.41 -12.94
N SER A 59 -8.47 9.97 -13.31
CA SER A 59 -8.69 10.54 -14.66
C SER A 59 -7.81 11.74 -15.01
N TYR A 60 -7.15 12.32 -14.01
CA TYR A 60 -6.28 13.50 -14.12
C TYR A 60 -4.81 13.15 -13.84
N GLY A 61 -4.48 11.86 -13.76
CA GLY A 61 -3.13 11.38 -13.54
C GLY A 61 -3.01 10.48 -12.31
N LEU A 62 -1.76 10.17 -11.98
CA LEU A 62 -1.39 9.36 -10.83
C LEU A 62 -1.45 10.20 -9.56
N VAL A 63 -2.17 9.72 -8.56
CA VAL A 63 -2.19 10.30 -7.21
C VAL A 63 -1.83 9.26 -6.16
N VAL A 64 -1.22 9.72 -5.07
CA VAL A 64 -0.76 8.87 -3.97
C VAL A 64 -1.44 9.30 -2.68
N PRO A 65 -2.66 8.81 -2.40
CA PRO A 65 -3.25 8.93 -1.08
C PRO A 65 -2.46 8.14 -0.03
N VAL A 66 -2.54 8.59 1.22
CA VAL A 66 -1.75 8.07 2.34
C VAL A 66 -2.66 7.52 3.43
N ILE A 67 -2.47 6.26 3.80
CA ILE A 67 -3.04 5.69 5.02
C ILE A 67 -2.06 5.89 6.16
N LYS A 68 -2.40 6.83 7.05
CA LYS A 68 -1.59 7.15 8.22
C LYS A 68 -1.63 6.04 9.26
N ASN A 69 -0.55 5.82 10.01
CA ASN A 69 -0.47 4.82 11.10
C ASN A 69 -1.07 3.46 10.71
N ALA A 70 -0.63 2.94 9.56
CA ALA A 70 -1.20 1.75 8.93
C ALA A 70 -0.93 0.48 9.77
N ASP A 71 0.16 0.45 10.55
CA ASP A 71 0.51 -0.69 11.40
C ASP A 71 -0.46 -0.86 12.58
N GLN A 72 -1.04 0.24 13.04
CA GLN A 72 -2.00 0.28 14.16
C GLN A 72 -3.43 -0.10 13.74
N LYS A 73 -3.72 -0.17 12.43
CA LYS A 73 -5.07 -0.37 11.90
C LYS A 73 -5.35 -1.81 11.53
N SER A 74 -6.49 -2.34 11.97
CA SER A 74 -6.97 -3.67 11.58
C SER A 74 -7.25 -3.75 10.07
N LEU A 75 -7.30 -4.97 9.54
CA LEU A 75 -7.56 -5.19 8.11
C LEU A 75 -8.90 -4.58 7.62
N PRO A 76 -10.03 -4.68 8.35
CA PRO A 76 -11.27 -3.99 7.97
C PRO A 76 -11.15 -2.46 7.93
N GLU A 77 -10.43 -1.87 8.89
CA GLU A 77 -10.22 -0.42 8.94
C GLU A 77 -9.39 0.06 7.76
N LEU A 78 -8.31 -0.67 7.44
CA LEU A 78 -7.50 -0.41 6.24
C LEU A 78 -8.35 -0.50 4.97
N ALA A 79 -9.19 -1.53 4.83
CA ALA A 79 -10.04 -1.68 3.65
C ALA A 79 -11.06 -0.53 3.50
N LYS A 80 -11.64 -0.06 4.61
CA LYS A 80 -12.53 1.10 4.61
C LYS A 80 -11.79 2.36 4.16
N LEU A 81 -10.63 2.64 4.74
CA LEU A 81 -9.82 3.82 4.44
C LEU A 81 -9.29 3.80 3.01
N GLU A 82 -8.76 2.67 2.55
CA GLU A 82 -8.30 2.47 1.18
C GLU A 82 -9.42 2.78 0.20
N ASN A 83 -10.63 2.23 0.42
CA ASN A 83 -11.77 2.49 -0.45
C ASN A 83 -12.20 3.96 -0.40
N GLN A 84 -12.25 4.58 0.79
CA GLN A 84 -12.60 6.00 0.93
C GLN A 84 -11.62 6.90 0.17
N LEU A 85 -10.32 6.69 0.35
CA LEU A 85 -9.26 7.45 -0.33
C LEU A 85 -9.27 7.21 -1.84
N THR A 86 -9.52 5.98 -2.28
CA THR A 86 -9.68 5.65 -3.71
C THR A 86 -10.87 6.38 -4.32
N GLN A 87 -12.02 6.42 -3.62
CA GLN A 87 -13.19 7.17 -4.11
C GLN A 87 -12.90 8.66 -4.17
N LYS A 88 -12.30 9.24 -3.12
CA LYS A 88 -11.85 10.64 -3.12
C LYS A 88 -10.90 10.95 -4.27
N ALA A 89 -9.96 10.04 -4.56
CA ALA A 89 -9.02 10.16 -5.66
C ALA A 89 -9.76 10.24 -6.99
N HIS A 90 -10.72 9.34 -7.25
CA HIS A 90 -11.52 9.36 -8.47
C HIS A 90 -12.43 10.60 -8.58
N SER A 91 -13.01 11.06 -7.46
CA SER A 91 -13.89 12.23 -7.43
C SER A 91 -13.16 13.57 -7.33
N ARG A 92 -11.82 13.60 -7.34
CA ARG A 92 -11.01 14.83 -7.17
C ARG A 92 -11.28 15.59 -5.87
N THR A 93 -11.60 14.86 -4.80
CA THR A 93 -11.91 15.43 -3.48
C THR A 93 -10.88 15.01 -2.41
N LEU A 94 -9.69 14.57 -2.83
CA LEU A 94 -8.57 14.41 -1.91
C LEU A 94 -8.19 15.75 -1.32
N THR A 95 -8.07 15.79 -0.01
CA THR A 95 -7.52 16.93 0.71
C THR A 95 -6.00 16.85 0.74
N PHE A 96 -5.35 17.95 1.10
CA PHE A 96 -3.91 17.96 1.33
C PHE A 96 -3.47 16.95 2.39
N ASP A 97 -4.30 16.76 3.42
CA ASP A 97 -4.04 15.78 4.49
C ASP A 97 -4.08 14.33 3.99
N ASP A 98 -4.91 14.06 2.98
CA ASP A 98 -5.06 12.73 2.39
C ASP A 98 -3.84 12.31 1.54
N ILE A 99 -2.96 13.24 1.13
CA ILE A 99 -1.83 12.97 0.23
C ILE A 99 -0.45 13.24 0.85
N GLN A 100 -0.41 13.72 2.09
CA GLN A 100 0.83 14.07 2.78
C GLN A 100 1.27 13.04 3.82
N GLY A 101 2.56 13.10 4.15
CA GLY A 101 3.14 12.34 5.26
C GLY A 101 3.49 10.89 4.92
N GLU A 102 3.58 10.54 3.64
CA GLU A 102 4.04 9.24 3.19
C GLU A 102 5.45 8.90 3.73
N THR A 103 5.61 7.67 4.20
CA THR A 103 6.90 7.14 4.69
C THR A 103 7.39 5.97 3.85
N ILE A 104 6.46 5.19 3.32
CA ILE A 104 6.70 4.11 2.36
C ILE A 104 5.60 4.12 1.30
N ALA A 105 5.99 3.84 0.06
CA ALA A 105 5.09 3.80 -1.08
C ALA A 105 4.74 2.35 -1.47
N LEU A 106 3.52 2.16 -1.95
CA LEU A 106 3.04 0.93 -2.56
C LEU A 106 2.44 1.25 -3.93
N SER A 107 2.95 0.60 -4.97
CA SER A 107 2.36 0.65 -6.30
C SER A 107 1.99 -0.75 -6.75
N ASN A 108 0.73 -0.92 -7.14
CA ASN A 108 0.21 -2.20 -7.59
C ASN A 108 -0.32 -2.05 -9.01
N LEU A 109 0.38 -2.67 -9.96
CA LEU A 109 0.00 -2.70 -11.37
C LEU A 109 -0.51 -4.08 -11.80
N GLY A 110 -0.84 -4.95 -10.85
CA GLY A 110 -1.31 -6.30 -11.16
C GLY A 110 -2.67 -6.36 -11.86
N SER A 111 -3.43 -5.27 -11.88
CA SER A 111 -4.64 -5.14 -12.72
C SER A 111 -4.35 -4.76 -14.18
N PHE A 112 -3.11 -4.44 -14.51
CA PHE A 112 -2.67 -4.03 -15.85
C PHE A 112 -1.88 -5.13 -16.57
N ASP A 113 -1.96 -6.39 -16.08
CA ASP A 113 -1.23 -7.54 -16.62
C ASP A 113 0.30 -7.32 -16.74
N ILE A 114 0.87 -6.60 -15.77
CA ILE A 114 2.32 -6.35 -15.67
C ILE A 114 2.94 -7.35 -14.70
N ASP A 115 3.83 -8.20 -15.21
CA ASP A 115 4.55 -9.22 -14.43
C ASP A 115 5.47 -8.62 -13.36
N SER A 116 6.27 -7.62 -13.75
CA SER A 116 7.15 -6.90 -12.83
C SER A 116 7.46 -5.51 -13.34
N PHE A 117 7.76 -4.59 -12.42
CA PHE A 117 8.20 -3.24 -12.77
C PHE A 117 9.03 -2.63 -11.63
N ILE A 118 9.86 -1.65 -11.99
CA ILE A 118 10.65 -0.87 -11.03
C ILE A 118 9.90 0.43 -10.76
N GLY A 119 9.46 0.62 -9.52
CA GLY A 119 8.84 1.86 -9.07
C GLY A 119 9.89 2.94 -8.80
N ILE A 120 9.60 4.18 -9.16
CA ILE A 120 10.38 5.34 -8.72
C ILE A 120 9.85 5.78 -7.36
N ILE A 121 10.75 5.93 -6.38
CA ILE A 121 10.38 6.33 -5.02
C ILE A 121 9.89 7.78 -5.05
N PRO A 122 8.65 8.07 -4.63
CA PRO A 122 8.15 9.44 -4.55
C PRO A 122 8.80 10.14 -3.34
N PRO A 123 9.39 11.33 -3.49
CA PRO A 123 9.76 12.15 -2.34
C PRO A 123 8.50 12.51 -1.53
N PRO A 124 8.49 12.40 -0.19
CA PRO A 124 9.64 12.20 0.69
C PRO A 124 9.88 10.74 1.12
N ALA A 125 9.21 9.73 0.58
CA ALA A 125 9.41 8.33 0.95
C ALA A 125 10.85 7.88 0.63
N SER A 126 11.33 6.82 1.31
CA SER A 126 12.64 6.22 1.02
C SER A 126 12.56 4.84 0.37
N THR A 127 11.37 4.24 0.33
CA THR A 127 11.15 2.91 -0.23
C THR A 127 9.82 2.87 -0.99
N ILE A 128 9.79 2.12 -2.09
CA ILE A 128 8.57 1.76 -2.82
C ILE A 128 8.51 0.24 -2.99
N ILE A 129 7.32 -0.32 -2.81
CA ILE A 129 7.02 -1.72 -3.15
C ILE A 129 6.21 -1.74 -4.44
N SER A 130 6.73 -2.43 -5.45
CA SER A 130 6.08 -2.64 -6.74
C SER A 130 5.47 -4.04 -6.81
N VAL A 131 4.17 -4.12 -7.03
CA VAL A 131 3.43 -5.39 -7.12
C VAL A 131 2.90 -5.61 -8.53
N GLY A 132 3.36 -6.70 -9.15
CA GLY A 132 2.88 -7.17 -10.46
C GLY A 132 1.59 -7.99 -10.39
N ASN A 133 1.19 -8.56 -11.53
CA ASN A 133 0.05 -9.46 -11.63
C ASN A 133 0.37 -10.83 -10.98
N PRO A 134 -0.67 -11.53 -10.49
CA PRO A 134 -0.51 -12.92 -10.11
C PRO A 134 -0.31 -13.78 -11.36
N ILE A 135 0.79 -14.52 -11.41
CA ILE A 135 1.09 -15.50 -12.46
C ILE A 135 0.80 -16.93 -11.98
N GLU A 136 0.29 -17.77 -12.86
CA GLU A 136 0.14 -19.20 -12.59
C GLU A 136 1.46 -19.92 -12.86
N GLU A 137 2.00 -20.56 -11.82
CA GLU A 137 3.24 -21.33 -11.92
C GLU A 137 3.04 -22.75 -11.40
N VAL A 138 3.77 -23.69 -12.00
CA VAL A 138 3.82 -25.08 -11.53
C VAL A 138 4.68 -25.13 -10.28
N VAL A 139 4.07 -25.49 -9.15
CA VAL A 139 4.77 -25.65 -7.88
C VAL A 139 4.87 -27.12 -7.53
N VAL A 140 6.10 -27.64 -7.39
CA VAL A 140 6.32 -28.99 -6.88
C VAL A 140 5.88 -29.05 -5.43
N ARG A 141 4.94 -29.94 -5.11
CA ARG A 141 4.58 -30.28 -3.73
C ARG A 141 5.19 -31.64 -3.41
N LYS A 142 5.84 -31.74 -2.24
CA LYS A 142 6.17 -33.05 -1.69
C LYS A 142 4.85 -33.79 -1.45
N GLY A 143 4.73 -34.98 -2.03
CA GLY A 143 3.64 -35.91 -1.75
C GLY A 143 3.56 -36.22 -0.27
#